data_AF-A0AAU8LWL2-F1
#
_entry.id   AF-A0AAU8LWL2-F1
#
_cell.length_a   1.000
_cell.length_b   1.000
_cell.length_c   1.000
_cell.angle_alpha   90.00
_cell.angle_beta   90.00
_cell.angle_gamma   90.00
#
_symmetry.space_group_name_H-M   'P 1'
#
loop_
_entity.id
_entity.type
_entity.pdbx_description
1 polymer ?
#
loop_
_entity_poly.entity_id
_entity_poly.type
_entity_poly.pdbx_seq_one_letter_code
_entity_poly.pdbx_strand_id
1 'polypeptide(L)'
;MMRLERQQEYEKFIKDKGVGSNDVVADSVKSYVSYLNSVSKHLNIKVGPSTLASDDDIQNIAKCLEGKVSDKTINNYKSAMKRYIEMVETLPQSPSTPA
;
A
#
# COMPACT_ATOMS: atom_id res chain seq x y z
N MET A 1 6.22 -11.73 -12.38
CA MET A 1 5.51 -10.43 -12.25
C MET A 1 5.33 -10.19 -10.76
N MET A 2 5.96 -9.16 -10.19
CA MET A 2 5.76 -8.83 -8.77
C MET A 2 4.45 -8.07 -8.61
N ARG A 3 3.72 -8.36 -7.52
CA ARG A 3 2.32 -7.95 -7.34
C ARG A 3 2.08 -7.54 -5.89
N LEU A 4 1.13 -6.64 -5.70
CA LEU A 4 0.54 -6.33 -4.40
C LEU A 4 -0.15 -7.57 -3.80
N GLU A 5 0.23 -7.96 -2.58
CA GLU A 5 -0.53 -8.93 -1.78
C GLU A 5 -1.83 -8.32 -1.27
N ARG A 6 -2.90 -9.11 -1.18
CA ARG A 6 -4.22 -8.67 -0.70
C ARG A 6 -4.80 -7.49 -1.49
N GLN A 7 -4.52 -7.41 -2.79
CA GLN A 7 -4.99 -6.31 -3.64
C GLN A 7 -6.52 -6.14 -3.59
N GLN A 8 -7.30 -7.23 -3.62
CA GLN A 8 -8.77 -7.14 -3.59
C GLN A 8 -9.30 -6.59 -2.25
N GLU A 9 -8.70 -7.03 -1.14
CA GLU A 9 -9.02 -6.52 0.20
C GLU A 9 -8.65 -5.03 0.30
N TYR A 10 -7.50 -4.66 -0.27
CA TYR A 10 -7.05 -3.27 -0.32
C TYR A 10 -7.99 -2.39 -1.16
N GLU A 11 -8.39 -2.84 -2.35
CA GLU A 11 -9.35 -2.13 -3.21
C GLU A 11 -10.67 -1.89 -2.49
N LYS A 12 -11.19 -2.91 -1.80
CA LYS A 12 -12.41 -2.80 -0.99
C LYS A 12 -12.22 -1.82 0.18
N PHE A 13 -11.11 -1.93 0.90
CA PHE A 13 -10.82 -1.06 2.04
C PHE A 13 -10.78 0.42 1.65
N ILE A 14 -10.08 0.77 0.56
CA ILE A 14 -10.00 2.15 0.07
C ILE A 14 -11.38 2.67 -0.37
N LYS A 15 -12.19 1.80 -0.99
CA LYS A 15 -13.56 2.13 -1.39
C LYS A 15 -14.46 2.42 -0.18
N ASP A 16 -14.33 1.62 0.88
CA ASP A 16 -15.19 1.70 2.07
C ASP A 16 -14.80 2.85 3.01
N LYS A 17 -13.50 3.13 3.20
CA LYS A 17 -13.01 4.25 4.04
C LYS A 17 -13.16 5.62 3.38
N GLY A 18 -13.30 5.65 2.06
CA GLY A 18 -13.10 6.86 1.29
C GLY A 18 -11.63 7.30 1.27
N VAL A 19 -11.31 8.10 0.27
CA VAL A 19 -10.06 8.86 0.15
C VAL A 19 -10.38 10.32 0.43
N GLY A 20 -9.39 11.16 0.75
CA GLY A 20 -9.63 12.54 1.23
C GLY A 20 -10.71 13.31 0.47
N SER A 21 -11.36 14.27 1.14
CA SER A 21 -12.65 14.89 0.76
C SER A 21 -12.76 15.55 -0.64
N ASN A 22 -11.66 15.61 -1.40
CA ASN A 22 -11.59 16.25 -2.72
C ASN A 22 -11.45 15.25 -3.89
N ASP A 23 -11.19 13.96 -3.63
CA ASP A 23 -10.91 12.98 -4.69
C ASP A 23 -12.11 12.08 -4.99
N VAL A 24 -12.31 11.76 -6.27
CA VAL A 24 -13.29 10.74 -6.68
C VAL A 24 -12.81 9.38 -6.19
N VAL A 25 -13.66 8.71 -5.41
CA VAL A 25 -13.34 7.42 -4.76
C VAL A 25 -12.79 6.39 -5.75
N ALA A 26 -13.42 6.26 -6.92
CA ALA A 26 -13.01 5.29 -7.94
C ALA A 26 -11.60 5.57 -8.52
N ASP A 27 -11.25 6.84 -8.71
CA ASP A 27 -9.94 7.23 -9.27
C ASP A 27 -8.82 7.05 -8.24
N SER A 28 -9.14 7.23 -6.96
CA SER A 28 -8.17 7.01 -5.91
C SER A 28 -7.92 5.55 -5.60
N VAL A 29 -8.94 4.67 -5.68
CA VAL A 29 -8.72 3.21 -5.61
C VAL A 29 -7.73 2.78 -6.70
N LYS A 30 -7.97 3.18 -7.95
CA LYS A 30 -7.06 2.87 -9.08
C LYS A 30 -5.66 3.42 -8.85
N SER A 31 -5.56 4.66 -8.39
CA SER A 31 -4.28 5.33 -8.16
C SER A 31 -3.48 4.63 -7.06
N TYR A 32 -4.10 4.32 -5.92
CA TYR A 32 -3.43 3.72 -4.77
C TYR A 32 -2.94 2.30 -5.08
N VAL A 33 -3.73 1.51 -5.80
CA VAL A 33 -3.30 0.19 -6.30
C VAL A 33 -2.14 0.34 -7.30
N SER A 34 -2.23 1.29 -8.23
CA SER A 34 -1.18 1.56 -9.20
C SER A 34 0.14 1.98 -8.53
N TYR A 35 0.05 2.77 -7.45
CA TYR A 35 1.20 3.20 -6.67
C TYR A 35 1.92 2.03 -6.01
N LEU A 36 1.19 1.14 -5.32
CA LEU A 36 1.81 -0.03 -4.68
C LEU A 36 2.39 -1.03 -5.70
N ASN A 37 1.72 -1.21 -6.85
CA ASN A 37 2.28 -1.99 -7.94
C ASN A 37 3.54 -1.35 -8.55
N SER A 38 3.61 -0.02 -8.60
CA SER A 38 4.79 0.71 -9.05
C SER A 38 5.94 0.59 -8.05
N VAL A 39 5.69 0.66 -6.75
CA VAL A 39 6.69 0.36 -5.70
C VAL A 39 7.27 -1.04 -5.90
N SER A 40 6.39 -2.04 -6.04
CA SER A 40 6.76 -3.43 -6.30
C SER A 40 7.68 -3.57 -7.52
N LYS A 41 7.37 -2.85 -8.61
CA LYS A 41 8.17 -2.82 -9.83
C LYS A 41 9.51 -2.11 -9.68
N HIS A 42 9.54 -0.92 -9.06
CA HIS A 42 10.76 -0.11 -8.91
C HIS A 42 11.81 -0.75 -8.00
N LEU A 43 11.36 -1.48 -6.99
CA LEU A 43 12.24 -2.11 -6.00
C LEU A 43 12.41 -3.60 -6.22
N ASN A 44 11.67 -4.19 -7.16
CA ASN A 44 11.64 -5.63 -7.37
C ASN A 44 11.38 -6.37 -6.05
N ILE A 45 10.33 -5.93 -5.34
CA ILE A 45 9.80 -6.57 -4.12
C ILE A 45 8.32 -6.92 -4.27
N LYS A 46 7.84 -7.88 -3.49
CA LYS A 46 6.42 -8.07 -3.28
C LYS A 46 5.96 -7.14 -2.15
N VAL A 47 4.96 -6.30 -2.38
CA VAL A 47 4.38 -5.46 -1.32
C VAL A 47 3.34 -6.28 -0.59
N GLY A 48 3.53 -6.47 0.71
CA GLY A 48 2.66 -7.26 1.56
C GLY A 48 2.98 -7.13 3.04
N PRO A 49 2.26 -7.81 3.95
CA PRO A 49 2.45 -7.64 5.40
C PRO A 49 3.84 -8.04 5.89
N SER A 50 4.60 -8.82 5.11
CA SER A 50 5.99 -9.19 5.43
C SER A 50 7.02 -8.13 5.02
N THR A 51 6.65 -7.18 4.15
CA THR A 51 7.55 -6.13 3.63
C THR A 51 7.07 -4.72 3.94
N LEU A 52 5.82 -4.58 4.40
CA LEU A 52 5.18 -3.32 4.73
C LEU A 52 4.20 -3.57 5.88
N ALA A 53 4.70 -3.43 7.12
CA ALA A 53 3.92 -3.60 8.34
C ALA A 53 3.95 -2.38 9.27
N SER A 54 4.87 -1.44 9.03
CA SER A 54 5.12 -0.31 9.93
C SER A 54 5.48 0.97 9.19
N ASP A 55 5.41 2.10 9.91
CA ASP A 55 5.89 3.39 9.40
C ASP A 55 7.41 3.39 9.12
N ASP A 56 8.19 2.57 9.83
CA ASP A 56 9.62 2.38 9.54
C ASP A 56 9.83 1.69 8.18
N ASP A 57 9.02 0.68 7.85
CA ASP A 57 9.05 0.05 6.53
C ASP A 57 8.73 1.06 5.42
N ILE A 58 7.77 1.96 5.65
CA ILE A 58 7.45 3.06 4.74
C ILE A 58 8.68 3.94 4.51
N GLN A 59 9.40 4.33 5.56
CA GLN A 59 10.59 5.17 5.40
C GLN A 59 11.71 4.43 4.67
N ASN A 60 11.94 3.15 5.00
CA ASN A 60 12.95 2.32 4.33
C ASN A 60 12.66 2.16 2.83
N ILE A 61 11.41 1.84 2.48
CA ILE A 61 10.96 1.74 1.09
C ILE A 61 11.11 3.09 0.37
N ALA A 62 10.69 4.19 1.02
CA ALA A 62 10.81 5.53 0.44
C ALA A 62 12.26 5.91 0.15
N LYS A 63 13.18 5.59 1.06
CA LYS A 63 14.62 5.80 0.87
C LYS A 63 15.15 5.04 -0.34
N CYS A 64 14.71 3.80 -0.53
CA CYS A 64 15.07 2.98 -1.68
C CYS A 64 14.52 3.51 -3.02
N LEU A 65 13.53 4.41 -2.99
CA LEU A 65 12.92 5.04 -4.17
C LEU A 65 13.55 6.39 -4.52
N GLU A 66 14.37 6.97 -3.63
CA GLU A 66 15.10 8.22 -3.90
C GLU A 66 15.97 8.05 -5.16
N GLY A 67 15.94 9.05 -6.04
CA GLY A 67 16.64 9.01 -7.32
C GLY A 67 16.02 8.09 -8.39
N LYS A 68 15.03 7.25 -8.04
CA LYS A 68 14.27 6.43 -9.01
C LYS A 68 12.99 7.10 -9.50
N VAL A 69 12.37 7.91 -8.64
CA VAL A 69 11.13 8.66 -8.89
C VAL A 69 11.21 10.03 -8.21
N SER A 70 10.29 10.95 -8.55
CA SER A 70 10.23 12.27 -7.92
C SER A 70 9.71 12.22 -6.48
N ASP A 71 10.09 13.19 -5.65
CA ASP A 71 9.62 13.32 -4.25
C ASP A 71 8.09 13.35 -4.15
N LYS A 72 7.43 14.02 -5.10
CA LYS A 72 5.97 14.03 -5.20
C LYS A 72 5.41 12.61 -5.37
N THR A 73 6.05 11.80 -6.22
CA THR A 73 5.67 10.40 -6.42
C THR A 73 5.92 9.57 -5.17
N ILE A 74 7.05 9.78 -4.48
CA ILE A 74 7.35 9.11 -3.21
C ILE A 74 6.28 9.44 -2.17
N ASN A 75 5.85 10.69 -2.05
CA ASN A 75 4.79 11.09 -1.12
C ASN A 75 3.44 10.43 -1.45
N ASN A 76 3.10 10.30 -2.73
CA ASN A 76 1.92 9.53 -3.15
C ASN A 76 2.03 8.05 -2.77
N TYR A 77 3.22 7.45 -2.92
CA TYR A 77 3.46 6.07 -2.53
C TYR A 77 3.37 5.89 -1.02
N LYS A 78 3.92 6.80 -0.21
CA LYS A 78 3.79 6.80 1.25
C LYS A 78 2.32 6.79 1.70
N SER A 79 1.48 7.63 1.09
CA SER A 79 0.04 7.68 1.38
C SER A 79 -0.65 6.34 1.08
N ALA A 80 -0.34 5.72 -0.06
CA ALA A 80 -0.89 4.41 -0.39
C ALA A 80 -0.38 3.31 0.56
N MET A 81 0.91 3.31 0.89
CA MET A 81 1.48 2.34 1.82
C MET A 81 0.88 2.45 3.22
N LYS A 82 0.63 3.66 3.70
CA LYS A 82 -0.02 3.88 4.98
C LYS A 82 -1.43 3.29 5.02
N ARG A 83 -2.24 3.52 3.98
CA ARG A 83 -3.57 2.89 3.88
C ARG A 83 -3.51 1.37 3.79
N TYR A 84 -2.43 0.82 3.22
CA TYR A 84 -2.25 -0.62 3.19
C TYR A 84 -2.03 -1.19 4.59
N ILE A 85 -1.19 -0.54 5.40
CA ILE A 85 -0.98 -0.93 6.81
C ILE A 85 -2.30 -0.85 7.58
N GLU A 86 -3.03 0.27 7.48
CA GLU A 86 -4.34 0.42 8.12
C GLU A 86 -5.33 -0.70 7.73
N MET A 87 -5.30 -1.13 6.46
CA MET A 87 -6.11 -2.25 6.00
C MET A 87 -5.68 -3.56 6.68
N VAL A 88 -4.39 -3.86 6.72
CA VAL A 88 -3.87 -5.08 7.36
C VAL A 88 -4.19 -5.12 8.85
N GLU A 89 -4.09 -3.99 9.55
CA GLU A 89 -4.38 -3.87 10.98
C GLU A 89 -5.87 -4.02 11.31
N THR A 90 -6.76 -3.66 10.38
CA THR A 90 -8.21 -3.69 10.59
C THR A 90 -8.87 -4.99 10.12
N LEU A 91 -8.16 -5.81 9.34
CA LEU A 91 -8.63 -7.15 9.00
C LEU A 91 -8.53 -8.07 10.21
N PRO A 92 -9.58 -8.86 10.52
CA PRO A 92 -9.50 -9.85 11.58
C PRO A 92 -8.37 -10.83 11.26
N GLN A 93 -7.41 -10.95 12.18
CA GLN A 93 -6.45 -12.05 12.17
C GLN A 93 -7.28 -13.33 12.11
N SER A 94 -7.10 -14.14 11.07
CA SER A 94 -7.68 -15.50 11.05
C SER A 94 -7.33 -16.15 12.39
N PRO A 95 -8.29 -16.75 13.11
CA PRO A 95 -8.00 -17.37 14.38
C PRO A 95 -6.86 -18.36 14.16
N SER A 96 -5.76 -18.16 14.88
CA SER A 96 -4.68 -19.12 14.97
C SER A 96 -5.33 -20.40 15.44
N THR A 97 -5.45 -21.42 14.58
CA THR A 97 -5.89 -22.74 15.01
C THR A 97 -4.94 -23.17 16.11
N PRO A 98 -5.38 -23.30 17.39
CA PRO A 98 -4.54 -23.94 18.39
C PRO A 98 -4.37 -25.39 17.95
N ALA A 99 -3.12 -25.83 17.87
CA ALA A 99 -2.76 -27.24 17.67
C ALA A 99 -3.25 -28.09 18.84
#